data_AF-I1BZG4-F1
#
_entry.id   AF-I1BZG4-F1
#
_cell.length_a   1.000
_cell.length_b   1.000
_cell.length_c   1.000
_cell.angle_alpha   90.00
_cell.angle_beta   90.00
_cell.angle_gamma   90.00
#
_symmetry.space_group_name_H-M   'P 1'
#
loop_
_entity.id
_entity.type
_entity.pdbx_description
1 polymer ?
#
loop_
_entity_poly.entity_id
_entity_poly.type
_entity_poly.pdbx_seq_one_letter_code
_entity_poly.pdbx_strand_id
1 'polypeptide(L)'
;MVETVEQKISPQEVGPKPFKGAFTMDPDNLDSELSKIPLFMTQLPEEENDTLSALQSLVFDGTPEEVAQNFKEQGNDCFRAGKIKYKDAITFYTKAIDTECKDQKIIEACLVNRAACNLELQNYGRVLSDCSKCLAINPQNVKALYRSAKALFALDRLIEAIDCCDHALVVDPENKAIQDVKEKAVSRKNIQEEKKRQREEKERREREKKDILENAFKEKKITIQVEDEEIREKANIDYDFETKTINWPVFFLYPEYKESDYIQSFNETHTFQDHLEIMFEQSAPWDTKKEYTASSVEVFFEDTRGLSPKLIKIGKKLSLGKILSLDQYVIKNGIPSFIIIPKNSPFKQEFIEKYKK
;
A
#
# COMPACT_ATOMS: atom_id res chain seq x y z
N MET A 1 -83.37 29.24 -30.99
CA MET A 1 -83.48 28.57 -32.30
C MET A 1 -82.61 27.34 -32.24
N VAL A 2 -83.27 26.18 -32.22
CA VAL A 2 -82.85 24.82 -32.62
C VAL A 2 -81.48 24.30 -32.13
N GLU A 3 -81.54 23.45 -31.10
CA GLU A 3 -80.49 22.47 -30.75
C GLU A 3 -80.31 21.46 -31.90
N THR A 4 -79.07 21.08 -32.21
CA THR A 4 -78.79 19.93 -33.07
C THR A 4 -77.76 19.04 -32.38
N VAL A 5 -78.23 17.88 -31.95
CA VAL A 5 -77.47 16.79 -31.35
C VAL A 5 -76.87 15.96 -32.48
N GLU A 6 -75.55 16.00 -32.68
CA GLU A 6 -74.86 15.05 -33.56
C GLU A 6 -74.52 13.77 -32.79
N GLN A 7 -75.34 12.74 -33.01
CA GLN A 7 -75.05 11.36 -32.62
C GLN A 7 -73.90 10.82 -33.49
N LYS A 8 -72.79 10.41 -32.86
CA LYS A 8 -71.73 9.62 -33.52
C LYS A 8 -72.27 8.23 -33.85
N ILE A 9 -72.48 7.99 -35.14
CA ILE A 9 -72.84 6.68 -35.70
C ILE A 9 -71.57 5.82 -35.74
N SER A 10 -71.58 4.68 -35.07
CA SER A 10 -70.55 3.64 -35.22
C SER A 10 -70.76 2.89 -36.54
N PRO A 11 -69.71 2.71 -37.38
CA PRO A 11 -69.85 1.93 -38.60
C PRO A 11 -70.00 0.45 -38.24
N GLN A 12 -71.15 -0.13 -38.62
CA GLN A 12 -71.37 -1.57 -38.59
C GLN A 12 -70.52 -2.24 -39.67
N GLU A 13 -69.71 -3.23 -39.29
CA GLU A 13 -68.97 -4.09 -40.22
C GLU A 13 -69.96 -4.96 -41.02
N VAL A 14 -70.09 -4.70 -42.33
CA VAL A 14 -70.92 -5.49 -43.25
C VAL A 14 -70.02 -6.39 -44.10
N GLY A 15 -70.03 -7.69 -43.83
CA GLY A 15 -69.39 -8.72 -44.66
C GLY A 15 -68.98 -9.98 -43.86
N PRO A 16 -68.94 -11.18 -44.46
CA PRO A 16 -68.41 -12.36 -43.78
C PRO A 16 -66.95 -12.12 -43.44
N LYS A 17 -66.60 -12.22 -42.14
CA LYS A 17 -65.24 -12.04 -41.66
C LYS A 17 -64.33 -13.07 -42.36
N PRO A 18 -63.20 -12.65 -42.96
CA PRO A 18 -62.27 -13.60 -43.57
C PRO A 18 -61.82 -14.60 -42.52
N PHE A 19 -61.75 -15.89 -42.88
CA PHE A 19 -61.29 -16.93 -41.98
C PHE A 19 -59.83 -16.65 -41.61
N LYS A 20 -59.62 -16.06 -40.42
CA LYS A 20 -58.31 -15.89 -39.82
C LYS A 20 -57.88 -17.27 -39.30
N GLY A 21 -57.09 -17.99 -40.10
CA GLY A 21 -56.38 -19.18 -39.61
C GLY A 21 -55.45 -18.78 -38.47
N ALA A 22 -55.08 -19.71 -37.58
CA ALA A 22 -54.28 -19.44 -36.39
C ALA A 22 -52.89 -18.80 -36.64
N PHE A 23 -52.51 -18.58 -37.90
CA PHE A 23 -51.24 -17.99 -38.34
C PHE A 23 -51.40 -16.73 -39.22
N THR A 24 -52.62 -16.17 -39.35
CA THR A 24 -52.81 -14.94 -40.15
C THR A 24 -52.42 -13.72 -39.34
N MET A 25 -51.31 -13.07 -39.71
CA MET A 25 -50.86 -11.80 -39.12
C MET A 25 -51.81 -10.65 -39.46
N ASP A 26 -51.94 -9.70 -38.55
CA ASP A 26 -52.79 -8.52 -38.79
C ASP A 26 -52.05 -7.52 -39.70
N PRO A 27 -52.54 -7.27 -40.93
CA PRO A 27 -51.85 -6.37 -41.87
C PRO A 27 -51.75 -4.93 -41.36
N ASP A 28 -52.65 -4.50 -40.48
CA ASP A 28 -52.64 -3.14 -39.90
C ASP A 28 -51.67 -3.01 -38.71
N ASN A 29 -51.16 -4.12 -38.16
CA ASN A 29 -50.24 -4.16 -37.02
C ASN A 29 -49.00 -5.04 -37.27
N LEU A 30 -48.64 -5.22 -38.54
CA LEU A 30 -47.61 -6.15 -38.98
C LEU A 30 -46.24 -5.86 -38.33
N ASP A 31 -45.87 -4.58 -38.16
CA ASP A 31 -44.59 -4.19 -37.56
C ASP A 31 -44.49 -4.61 -36.08
N SER A 32 -45.60 -4.54 -35.34
CA SER A 32 -45.66 -5.00 -33.95
C SER A 32 -45.62 -6.52 -33.84
N GLU A 33 -46.24 -7.23 -34.79
CA GLU A 33 -46.19 -8.70 -34.81
C GLU A 33 -44.84 -9.24 -35.29
N LEU A 34 -44.22 -8.61 -36.28
CA LEU A 34 -42.88 -8.97 -36.76
C LEU A 34 -41.80 -8.70 -35.71
N SER A 35 -41.91 -7.59 -34.96
CA SER A 35 -40.99 -7.32 -33.84
C SER A 35 -41.13 -8.31 -32.68
N LYS A 36 -42.17 -9.16 -32.64
CA LYS A 36 -42.28 -10.30 -31.71
C LYS A 36 -41.64 -11.57 -32.25
N ILE A 37 -41.17 -11.59 -33.50
CA ILE A 37 -40.52 -12.75 -34.10
C ILE A 37 -39.00 -12.62 -33.91
N PRO A 38 -38.33 -13.61 -33.31
CA PRO A 38 -36.90 -13.53 -32.95
C PRO A 38 -35.96 -13.17 -34.09
N LEU A 39 -36.30 -13.53 -35.33
CA LEU A 39 -35.52 -13.22 -36.52
C LEU A 39 -35.57 -11.74 -36.92
N PHE A 40 -36.64 -11.02 -36.55
CA PHE A 40 -36.90 -9.62 -36.90
C PHE A 40 -36.92 -8.68 -35.68
N MET A 41 -36.59 -9.21 -34.49
CA MET A 41 -36.47 -8.43 -33.26
C MET A 41 -35.30 -7.44 -33.35
N THR A 42 -35.60 -6.16 -33.14
CA THR A 42 -34.59 -5.10 -32.98
C THR A 42 -34.25 -4.84 -31.51
N GLN A 43 -35.13 -5.25 -30.57
CA GLN A 43 -34.95 -5.14 -29.12
C GLN A 43 -35.53 -6.38 -28.44
N LEU A 44 -35.01 -6.75 -27.25
CA LEU A 44 -35.60 -7.85 -26.47
C LEU A 44 -36.98 -7.42 -25.93
N PRO A 45 -38.04 -8.24 -26.12
CA PRO A 45 -39.36 -7.94 -25.57
C PRO A 45 -39.38 -8.02 -24.04
N GLU A 46 -40.18 -7.16 -23.40
CA GLU A 46 -40.36 -7.12 -21.93
C GLU A 46 -41.27 -8.23 -21.41
N GLU A 47 -42.10 -8.82 -22.28
CA GLU A 47 -43.02 -9.94 -21.97
C GLU A 47 -42.40 -11.29 -22.36
N GLU A 48 -42.72 -12.35 -21.61
CA GLU A 48 -42.30 -13.72 -21.93
C GLU A 48 -42.82 -14.13 -23.31
N ASN A 49 -41.90 -14.48 -24.21
CA ASN A 49 -42.23 -14.89 -25.57
C ASN A 49 -41.90 -16.37 -25.76
N ASP A 50 -42.94 -17.19 -25.92
CA ASP A 50 -42.83 -18.65 -26.09
C ASP A 50 -41.89 -19.04 -27.24
N THR A 51 -41.83 -18.24 -28.30
CA THR A 51 -40.94 -18.51 -29.45
C THR A 51 -39.47 -18.28 -29.12
N LEU A 52 -39.15 -17.31 -28.26
CA LEU A 52 -37.80 -17.10 -27.75
C LEU A 52 -37.39 -18.23 -26.80
N SER A 53 -38.31 -18.66 -25.94
CA SER A 53 -38.09 -19.80 -25.03
C SER A 53 -37.87 -21.11 -25.78
N ALA A 54 -38.63 -21.35 -26.85
CA ALA A 54 -38.44 -22.49 -27.73
C ALA A 54 -37.08 -22.44 -28.45
N LEU A 55 -36.67 -21.28 -28.97
CA LEU A 55 -35.34 -21.10 -29.59
C LEU A 55 -34.20 -21.26 -28.58
N GLN A 56 -34.36 -20.77 -27.35
CA GLN A 56 -33.36 -20.97 -26.29
C GLN A 56 -33.25 -22.46 -25.92
N SER A 57 -34.35 -23.20 -25.95
CA SER A 57 -34.36 -24.64 -25.70
C SER A 57 -33.64 -25.42 -26.81
N LEU A 58 -33.75 -24.97 -28.07
CA LEU A 58 -33.01 -25.55 -29.21
C LEU A 58 -31.48 -25.45 -29.06
N VAL A 59 -30.97 -24.52 -28.24
CA VAL A 59 -29.52 -24.42 -27.96
C VAL A 59 -29.02 -25.60 -27.12
N PHE A 60 -29.91 -26.26 -26.38
CA PHE A 60 -29.60 -27.43 -25.56
C PHE A 60 -30.07 -28.75 -26.21
N ASP A 61 -30.56 -28.71 -27.44
CA ASP A 61 -30.97 -29.91 -28.19
C ASP A 61 -29.73 -30.62 -28.75
N GLY A 62 -29.47 -31.84 -28.27
CA GLY A 62 -28.34 -32.66 -28.71
C GLY A 62 -27.79 -33.54 -27.60
N THR A 63 -26.71 -34.27 -27.91
CA THR A 63 -25.94 -34.95 -26.86
C THR A 63 -25.22 -33.92 -25.98
N PRO A 64 -25.01 -34.17 -24.68
CA PRO A 64 -24.27 -33.26 -23.79
C PRO A 64 -22.90 -32.86 -24.35
N GLU A 65 -22.25 -33.76 -25.08
CA GLU A 65 -20.98 -33.55 -25.77
C GLU A 65 -21.09 -32.52 -26.91
N GLU A 66 -22.09 -32.65 -27.78
CA GLU A 66 -22.34 -31.73 -28.89
C GLU A 66 -22.72 -30.33 -28.39
N VAL A 67 -23.56 -30.27 -27.35
CA VAL A 67 -23.96 -29.01 -26.72
C VAL A 67 -22.76 -28.31 -26.08
N ALA A 68 -21.91 -29.05 -25.34
CA ALA A 68 -20.69 -28.52 -24.77
C ALA A 68 -19.71 -28.01 -25.85
N GLN A 69 -19.58 -28.75 -26.96
CA GLN A 69 -18.75 -28.36 -28.09
C GLN A 69 -19.25 -27.07 -28.74
N ASN A 70 -20.56 -26.94 -28.95
CA ASN A 70 -21.16 -25.74 -29.52
C ASN A 70 -20.91 -24.50 -28.64
N PHE A 71 -21.15 -24.62 -27.33
CA PHE A 71 -20.85 -23.52 -26.39
C PHE A 71 -19.35 -23.17 -26.33
N LYS A 72 -18.46 -24.16 -26.44
CA LYS A 72 -17.02 -23.92 -26.53
C LYS A 72 -16.67 -23.12 -27.78
N GLU A 73 -17.28 -23.43 -28.93
CA GLU A 73 -17.07 -22.72 -30.19
C GLU A 73 -17.57 -21.27 -30.12
N GLN A 74 -18.77 -21.05 -29.59
CA GLN A 74 -19.29 -19.70 -29.32
C GLN A 74 -18.36 -18.90 -28.38
N GLY A 75 -17.86 -19.54 -27.31
CA GLY A 75 -16.89 -18.94 -26.40
C GLY A 75 -15.57 -18.57 -27.10
N ASN A 76 -15.10 -19.40 -28.04
CA ASN A 76 -13.89 -19.13 -28.82
C ASN A 76 -14.10 -17.91 -29.75
N ASP A 77 -15.27 -17.76 -30.35
CA ASP A 77 -15.59 -16.63 -31.21
C ASP A 77 -15.69 -15.33 -30.41
N CYS A 78 -16.32 -15.37 -29.22
CA CYS A 78 -16.29 -14.26 -28.28
C CYS A 78 -14.86 -13.91 -27.83
N PHE A 79 -13.99 -14.91 -27.62
CA PHE A 79 -12.59 -14.67 -27.28
C PHE A 79 -11.83 -13.99 -28.43
N ARG A 80 -12.05 -14.42 -29.68
CA ARG A 80 -11.47 -13.78 -30.88
C ARG A 80 -11.96 -12.34 -31.08
N ALA A 81 -13.20 -12.04 -30.70
CA ALA A 81 -13.76 -10.70 -30.73
C ALA A 81 -13.10 -9.72 -29.72
N GLY A 82 -12.26 -10.24 -28.82
CA GLY A 82 -11.41 -9.43 -27.94
C GLY A 82 -12.07 -9.00 -26.64
N LYS A 83 -11.43 -8.03 -25.96
CA LYS A 83 -11.67 -7.72 -24.54
C LYS A 83 -13.10 -7.37 -24.18
N ILE A 84 -13.84 -6.75 -25.10
CA ILE A 84 -15.24 -6.36 -24.89
C ILE A 84 -16.12 -7.58 -24.63
N LYS A 85 -15.84 -8.71 -25.29
CA LYS A 85 -16.64 -9.93 -25.22
C LYS A 85 -16.04 -11.01 -24.32
N TYR A 86 -15.01 -10.71 -23.52
CA TYR A 86 -14.44 -11.71 -22.59
C TYR A 86 -15.40 -12.12 -21.49
N LYS A 87 -16.28 -11.22 -21.04
CA LYS A 87 -17.34 -11.58 -20.08
C LYS A 87 -18.31 -12.59 -20.68
N ASP A 88 -18.72 -12.38 -21.92
CA ASP A 88 -19.61 -13.30 -22.65
C ASP A 88 -18.90 -14.63 -22.95
N ALA A 89 -17.61 -14.59 -23.33
CA ALA A 89 -16.83 -15.82 -23.49
C ALA A 89 -16.81 -16.65 -22.19
N ILE A 90 -16.65 -16.00 -21.03
CA ILE A 90 -16.69 -16.69 -19.73
C ILE A 90 -18.06 -17.32 -19.47
N THR A 91 -19.17 -16.66 -19.83
CA THR A 91 -20.50 -17.25 -19.62
C THR A 91 -20.71 -18.46 -20.52
N PHE A 92 -20.30 -18.40 -21.79
CA PHE A 92 -20.38 -19.54 -22.72
C PHE A 92 -19.50 -20.72 -22.28
N TYR A 93 -18.25 -20.48 -21.86
CA TYR A 93 -17.42 -21.56 -21.32
C TYR A 93 -17.97 -22.13 -20.02
N THR A 94 -18.63 -21.32 -19.20
CA THR A 94 -19.27 -21.80 -17.97
C THR A 94 -20.45 -22.70 -18.30
N LYS A 95 -21.33 -22.29 -19.23
CA LYS A 95 -22.41 -23.15 -19.76
C LYS A 95 -21.87 -24.47 -20.32
N ALA A 96 -20.75 -24.43 -21.06
CA ALA A 96 -20.11 -25.64 -21.60
C ALA A 96 -19.54 -26.58 -20.52
N ILE A 97 -19.20 -26.08 -19.34
CA ILE A 97 -18.72 -26.87 -18.20
C ILE A 97 -19.90 -27.44 -17.41
N ASP A 98 -20.99 -26.67 -17.32
CA ASP A 98 -22.20 -27.03 -16.58
C ASP A 98 -23.08 -28.07 -17.30
N THR A 99 -22.82 -28.37 -18.58
CA THR A 99 -23.55 -29.42 -19.34
C THR A 99 -23.18 -30.86 -18.95
N GLU A 100 -22.30 -31.05 -17.93
CA GLU A 100 -21.88 -32.36 -17.40
C GLU A 100 -21.41 -33.36 -18.49
N CYS A 101 -20.74 -32.85 -19.53
CA CYS A 101 -20.17 -33.64 -20.61
C CYS A 101 -19.16 -34.67 -20.07
N LYS A 102 -19.19 -35.92 -20.58
CA LYS A 102 -18.23 -36.96 -20.17
C LYS A 102 -16.87 -36.82 -20.85
N ASP A 103 -16.78 -36.06 -21.94
CA ASP A 103 -15.51 -35.81 -22.62
C ASP A 103 -14.67 -34.79 -21.85
N GLN A 104 -13.71 -35.33 -21.12
CA GLN A 104 -12.79 -34.58 -20.29
C GLN A 104 -11.92 -33.58 -21.08
N LYS A 105 -11.67 -33.82 -22.38
CA LYS A 105 -10.88 -32.92 -23.23
C LYS A 105 -11.63 -31.62 -23.54
N ILE A 106 -12.94 -31.69 -23.70
CA ILE A 106 -13.78 -30.51 -23.92
C ILE A 106 -13.76 -29.64 -22.67
N ILE A 107 -13.96 -30.25 -21.50
CA ILE A 107 -13.91 -29.55 -20.21
C ILE A 107 -12.53 -28.93 -19.97
N GLU A 108 -11.45 -29.66 -20.24
CA GLU A 108 -10.07 -29.15 -20.15
C GLU A 108 -9.89 -27.89 -21.01
N ALA A 109 -10.28 -27.94 -22.29
CA ALA A 109 -10.17 -26.79 -23.19
C ALA A 109 -11.01 -25.59 -22.71
N CYS A 110 -12.25 -25.83 -22.24
CA CYS A 110 -13.12 -24.78 -21.70
C CYS A 110 -12.50 -24.11 -20.46
N LEU A 111 -11.95 -24.89 -19.51
CA LEU A 111 -11.29 -24.36 -18.31
C LEU A 111 -10.06 -23.51 -18.66
N VAL A 112 -9.24 -23.99 -19.58
CA VAL A 112 -8.02 -23.31 -20.05
C VAL A 112 -8.35 -22.00 -20.76
N ASN A 113 -9.41 -21.98 -21.57
CA ASN A 113 -9.84 -20.77 -22.29
C ASN A 113 -10.57 -19.78 -21.37
N ARG A 114 -11.39 -20.26 -20.44
CA ARG A 114 -12.01 -19.42 -19.39
C ARG A 114 -10.96 -18.78 -18.49
N ALA A 115 -9.91 -19.52 -18.12
CA ALA A 115 -8.74 -19.00 -17.41
C ALA A 115 -8.02 -17.92 -18.23
N ALA A 116 -7.92 -18.06 -19.55
CA ALA A 116 -7.35 -17.02 -20.43
C ALA A 116 -8.14 -15.71 -20.37
N CYS A 117 -9.48 -15.79 -20.50
CA CYS A 117 -10.35 -14.61 -20.38
C CYS A 117 -10.19 -13.95 -19.01
N ASN A 118 -10.21 -14.74 -17.94
CA ASN A 118 -10.06 -14.22 -16.57
C ASN A 118 -8.68 -13.58 -16.33
N LEU A 119 -7.63 -14.10 -16.97
CA LEU A 119 -6.27 -13.54 -16.87
C LEU A 119 -6.19 -12.15 -17.51
N GLU A 120 -6.80 -11.98 -18.69
CA GLU A 120 -6.87 -10.67 -19.37
C GLU A 120 -7.78 -9.66 -18.65
N LEU A 121 -8.78 -10.16 -17.91
CA LEU A 121 -9.62 -9.37 -17.02
C LEU A 121 -8.99 -9.17 -15.62
N GLN A 122 -7.78 -9.68 -15.38
CA GLN A 122 -7.05 -9.58 -14.11
C GLN A 122 -7.76 -10.23 -12.90
N ASN A 123 -8.66 -11.18 -13.16
CA ASN A 123 -9.35 -11.97 -12.13
C ASN A 123 -8.48 -13.16 -11.68
N TYR A 124 -7.30 -12.88 -11.11
CA TYR A 124 -6.27 -13.90 -10.84
C TYR A 124 -6.75 -15.07 -9.96
N GLY A 125 -7.59 -14.82 -8.95
CA GLY A 125 -8.14 -15.89 -8.11
C GLY A 125 -8.98 -16.90 -8.90
N ARG A 126 -9.77 -16.43 -9.88
CA ARG A 126 -10.56 -17.32 -10.76
C ARG A 126 -9.66 -18.09 -11.73
N VAL A 127 -8.59 -17.48 -12.24
CA VAL A 127 -7.58 -18.16 -13.07
C VAL A 127 -7.00 -19.35 -12.33
N LEU A 128 -6.60 -19.18 -11.07
CA LEU A 128 -6.03 -20.27 -10.27
C LEU A 128 -7.03 -21.39 -10.01
N SER A 129 -8.30 -21.06 -9.75
CA SER A 129 -9.36 -22.06 -9.59
C SER A 129 -9.57 -22.87 -10.88
N ASP A 130 -9.67 -22.19 -12.02
CA ASP A 130 -9.86 -22.82 -13.33
C ASP A 130 -8.65 -23.67 -13.74
N CYS A 131 -7.43 -23.16 -13.52
CA CYS A 131 -6.21 -23.88 -13.83
C CYS A 131 -6.01 -25.08 -12.89
N SER A 132 -6.33 -24.97 -11.60
CA SER A 132 -6.29 -26.10 -10.66
C SER A 132 -7.22 -27.23 -11.09
N LYS A 133 -8.46 -26.91 -11.49
CA LYS A 133 -9.40 -27.90 -12.07
C LYS A 133 -8.86 -28.51 -13.35
N CYS A 134 -8.26 -27.71 -14.23
CA CYS A 134 -7.64 -28.21 -15.45
C CYS A 134 -6.45 -29.14 -15.16
N LEU A 135 -5.62 -28.83 -14.17
CA LEU A 135 -4.45 -29.65 -13.83
C LEU A 135 -4.84 -30.94 -13.10
N ALA A 136 -5.98 -30.95 -12.39
CA ALA A 136 -6.55 -32.19 -11.85
C ALA A 136 -6.98 -33.17 -12.95
N ILE A 137 -7.37 -32.64 -14.12
CA ILE A 137 -7.72 -33.41 -15.32
C ILE A 137 -6.47 -33.85 -16.08
N ASN A 138 -5.62 -32.87 -16.42
CA ASN A 138 -4.41 -33.06 -17.18
C ASN A 138 -3.27 -32.29 -16.49
N PRO A 139 -2.46 -32.98 -15.66
CA PRO A 139 -1.35 -32.37 -14.94
C PRO A 139 -0.26 -31.79 -15.86
N GLN A 140 -0.18 -32.24 -17.12
CA GLN A 140 0.85 -31.84 -18.08
C GLN A 140 0.39 -30.69 -19.00
N ASN A 141 -0.74 -30.03 -18.69
CA ASN A 141 -1.20 -28.92 -19.51
C ASN A 141 -0.32 -27.66 -19.31
N VAL A 142 0.62 -27.46 -20.23
CA VAL A 142 1.56 -26.32 -20.27
C VAL A 142 0.84 -24.97 -20.24
N LYS A 143 -0.31 -24.85 -20.92
CA LYS A 143 -1.07 -23.58 -20.97
C LYS A 143 -1.73 -23.25 -19.64
N ALA A 144 -2.18 -24.25 -18.88
CA ALA A 144 -2.72 -24.05 -17.54
C ALA A 144 -1.62 -23.67 -16.54
N LEU A 145 -0.47 -24.35 -16.60
CA LEU A 145 0.70 -24.03 -15.76
C LEU A 145 1.22 -22.62 -16.04
N TYR A 146 1.38 -22.23 -17.31
CA TYR A 146 1.82 -20.89 -17.70
C TYR A 146 0.87 -19.79 -17.20
N ARG A 147 -0.44 -19.97 -17.36
CA ARG A 147 -1.43 -18.99 -16.88
C ARG A 147 -1.47 -18.91 -15.36
N SER A 148 -1.29 -20.04 -14.67
CA SER A 148 -1.16 -20.09 -13.20
C SER A 148 0.07 -19.32 -12.74
N ALA A 149 1.23 -19.56 -13.36
CA ALA A 149 2.46 -18.83 -13.05
C ALA A 149 2.30 -17.32 -13.26
N LYS A 150 1.69 -16.88 -14.36
CA LYS A 150 1.43 -15.45 -14.63
C LYS A 150 0.47 -14.84 -13.60
N ALA A 151 -0.56 -15.57 -13.18
CA ALA A 151 -1.49 -15.11 -12.14
C ALA A 151 -0.82 -15.05 -10.76
N LEU A 152 -0.02 -16.05 -10.38
CA LEU A 152 0.74 -16.07 -9.12
C LEU A 152 1.80 -14.97 -9.07
N PHE A 153 2.48 -14.71 -10.18
CA PHE A 153 3.40 -13.60 -10.31
C PHE A 153 2.71 -12.25 -10.11
N ALA A 154 1.50 -12.07 -10.66
CA ALA A 154 0.71 -10.86 -10.45
C ALA A 154 0.22 -10.68 -9.00
N LEU A 155 -0.01 -11.79 -8.29
CA LEU A 155 -0.37 -11.82 -6.86
C LEU A 155 0.84 -11.74 -5.90
N ASP A 156 2.06 -11.52 -6.42
CA ASP A 156 3.30 -11.49 -5.64
C ASP A 156 3.62 -12.81 -4.89
N ARG A 157 2.99 -13.92 -5.31
CA ARG A 157 3.25 -15.28 -4.80
C ARG A 157 4.38 -15.93 -5.60
N LEU A 158 5.57 -15.36 -5.48
CA LEU A 158 6.70 -15.63 -6.38
C LEU A 158 7.21 -17.08 -6.31
N ILE A 159 7.23 -17.69 -5.13
CA ILE A 159 7.71 -19.07 -4.93
C ILE A 159 6.84 -20.05 -5.71
N GLU A 160 5.52 -19.92 -5.57
CA GLU A 160 4.57 -20.79 -6.26
C GLU A 160 4.54 -20.52 -7.77
N ALA A 161 4.78 -19.27 -8.19
CA ALA A 161 4.91 -18.93 -9.61
C ALA A 161 6.12 -19.62 -10.24
N ILE A 162 7.26 -19.65 -9.55
CA ILE A 162 8.48 -20.34 -9.99
C ILE A 162 8.22 -21.84 -10.08
N ASP A 163 7.57 -22.42 -9.06
CA ASP A 163 7.22 -23.84 -9.06
C ASP A 163 6.32 -24.22 -10.25
N CYS A 164 5.30 -23.41 -10.54
CA CYS A 164 4.46 -23.61 -11.73
C CYS A 164 5.25 -23.52 -13.04
N CYS A 165 6.20 -22.59 -13.13
CA CYS A 165 7.09 -22.47 -14.29
C CYS A 165 8.01 -23.70 -14.43
N ASP A 166 8.55 -24.22 -13.32
CA ASP A 166 9.43 -25.38 -13.32
C ASP A 166 8.69 -26.62 -13.83
N HIS A 167 7.49 -26.86 -13.33
CA HIS A 167 6.63 -27.94 -13.82
C HIS A 167 6.30 -27.77 -15.31
N ALA A 168 6.07 -26.55 -15.77
CA ALA A 168 5.78 -26.29 -17.19
C ALA A 168 7.01 -26.52 -18.08
N LEU A 169 8.21 -26.15 -17.63
CA LEU A 169 9.47 -26.37 -18.34
C LEU A 169 9.91 -27.83 -18.37
N VAL A 170 9.45 -28.66 -17.42
CA VAL A 170 9.65 -30.13 -17.50
C VAL A 170 8.88 -30.72 -18.69
N VAL A 171 7.70 -30.17 -19.00
CA VAL A 171 6.87 -30.63 -20.13
C VAL A 171 7.27 -29.99 -21.46
N ASP A 172 7.56 -28.68 -21.46
CA ASP A 172 7.97 -27.92 -22.64
C ASP A 172 9.21 -27.05 -22.32
N PRO A 173 10.42 -27.64 -22.40
CA PRO A 173 11.67 -26.95 -22.01
C PRO A 173 12.02 -25.76 -22.90
N GLU A 174 11.59 -25.75 -24.16
CA GLU A 174 11.94 -24.72 -25.15
C GLU A 174 11.03 -23.47 -25.08
N ASN A 175 10.06 -23.47 -24.17
CA ASN A 175 9.08 -22.40 -24.07
C ASN A 175 9.67 -21.10 -23.47
N LYS A 176 10.10 -20.20 -24.36
CA LYS A 176 10.66 -18.89 -23.97
C LYS A 176 9.72 -18.04 -23.11
N ALA A 177 8.41 -18.14 -23.28
CA ALA A 177 7.46 -17.35 -22.50
C ALA A 177 7.44 -17.78 -21.02
N ILE A 178 7.57 -19.08 -20.75
CA ILE A 178 7.64 -19.61 -19.38
C ILE A 178 8.99 -19.25 -18.75
N GLN A 179 10.09 -19.35 -19.52
CA GLN A 179 11.43 -18.96 -19.05
C GLN A 179 11.46 -17.48 -18.63
N ASP A 180 10.91 -16.57 -19.45
CA ASP A 180 10.82 -15.14 -19.13
C ASP A 180 10.01 -14.87 -17.85
N VAL A 181 8.88 -15.55 -17.66
CA VAL A 181 8.08 -15.43 -16.42
C VAL A 181 8.88 -15.93 -15.21
N LYS A 182 9.60 -17.06 -15.35
CA LYS A 182 10.44 -17.61 -14.28
C LYS A 182 11.57 -16.65 -13.91
N GLU A 183 12.30 -16.13 -14.89
CA GLU A 183 13.40 -15.18 -14.68
C GLU A 183 12.92 -13.92 -13.97
N LYS A 184 11.78 -13.36 -14.40
CA LYS A 184 11.15 -12.21 -13.74
C LYS A 184 10.75 -12.52 -12.30
N ALA A 185 10.17 -13.70 -12.05
CA ALA A 185 9.77 -14.13 -10.71
C ALA A 185 10.97 -14.30 -9.78
N VAL A 186 12.05 -14.95 -10.26
CA VAL A 186 13.30 -15.14 -9.50
C VAL A 186 13.97 -13.80 -9.20
N SER A 187 14.11 -12.92 -10.20
CA SER A 187 14.70 -11.59 -10.02
C SER A 187 13.95 -10.76 -8.99
N ARG A 188 12.61 -10.72 -9.08
CA ARG A 188 11.76 -10.02 -8.12
C ARG A 188 11.87 -10.60 -6.71
N LYS A 189 11.95 -11.93 -6.58
CA LYS A 189 12.13 -12.62 -5.29
C LYS A 189 13.45 -12.22 -4.65
N ASN A 190 14.55 -12.28 -5.40
CA ASN A 190 15.88 -11.93 -4.89
C ASN A 190 15.93 -10.46 -4.43
N ILE A 191 15.30 -9.55 -5.18
CA ILE A 191 15.21 -8.14 -4.79
C ILE A 191 14.40 -7.98 -3.48
N GLN A 192 13.31 -8.72 -3.31
CA GLN A 192 12.49 -8.66 -2.10
C GLN A 192 13.22 -9.24 -0.89
N GLU A 193 13.92 -10.36 -1.05
CA GLU A 193 14.74 -10.99 0.00
C GLU A 193 15.91 -10.08 0.40
N GLU A 194 16.59 -9.45 -0.57
CA GLU A 194 17.67 -8.51 -0.28
C GLU A 194 17.18 -7.29 0.49
N LYS A 195 16.06 -6.69 0.07
CA LYS A 195 15.44 -5.56 0.79
C LYS A 195 15.03 -5.94 2.21
N LYS A 196 14.47 -7.14 2.38
CA LYS A 196 14.10 -7.67 3.70
C LYS A 196 15.34 -7.84 4.58
N ARG A 197 16.42 -8.43 4.05
CA ARG A 197 17.68 -8.62 4.77
C ARG A 197 18.30 -7.29 5.20
N GLN A 198 18.34 -6.30 4.31
CA GLN A 198 18.86 -4.97 4.62
C GLN A 198 18.05 -4.27 5.72
N ARG A 199 16.72 -4.40 5.68
CA ARG A 199 15.83 -3.86 6.72
C ARG A 199 16.08 -4.53 8.07
N GLU A 200 16.15 -5.86 8.11
CA GLU A 200 16.41 -6.62 9.34
C GLU A 200 17.79 -6.30 9.92
N GLU A 201 18.82 -6.16 9.07
CA GLU A 201 20.17 -5.78 9.50
C GLU A 201 20.21 -4.35 10.07
N LYS A 202 19.51 -3.40 9.45
CA LYS A 202 19.39 -2.04 9.97
C LYS A 202 18.68 -2.02 11.33
N GLU A 203 17.54 -2.70 11.44
CA GLU A 203 16.79 -2.83 12.69
C GLU A 203 17.59 -3.55 13.78
N ARG A 204 18.47 -4.50 13.42
CA ARG A 204 19.39 -5.14 14.37
C ARG A 204 20.46 -4.16 14.86
N ARG A 205 21.11 -3.42 13.96
CA ARG A 205 22.12 -2.41 14.32
C ARG A 205 21.55 -1.30 15.20
N GLU A 206 20.34 -0.85 14.91
CA GLU A 206 19.64 0.16 15.71
C GLU A 206 19.33 -0.35 17.13
N ARG A 207 18.89 -1.60 17.28
CA ARG A 207 18.68 -2.24 18.59
C ARG A 207 19.98 -2.39 19.35
N GLU A 208 21.03 -2.91 18.72
CA GLU A 208 22.36 -3.03 19.34
C GLU A 208 22.89 -1.66 19.78
N LYS A 209 22.77 -0.62 18.94
CA LYS A 209 23.16 0.75 19.31
C LYS A 209 22.34 1.26 20.50
N LYS A 210 21.03 1.01 20.53
CA LYS A 210 20.15 1.42 21.63
C LYS A 210 20.52 0.71 22.95
N ASP A 211 20.75 -0.60 22.92
CA ASP A 211 21.11 -1.38 24.10
C ASP A 211 22.45 -0.92 24.69
N ILE A 212 23.44 -0.63 23.84
CA ILE A 212 24.75 -0.12 24.25
C ILE A 212 24.59 1.27 24.89
N LEU A 213 23.79 2.13 24.27
CA LEU A 213 23.54 3.47 24.78
C LEU A 213 22.79 3.45 26.13
N GLU A 214 21.79 2.58 26.29
CA GLU A 214 21.08 2.38 27.55
C GLU A 214 22.00 1.87 28.66
N ASN A 215 22.90 0.94 28.35
CA ASN A 215 23.91 0.47 29.31
C ASN A 215 24.87 1.61 29.69
N ALA A 216 25.32 2.40 28.72
CA ALA A 216 26.19 3.55 28.99
C ALA A 216 25.50 4.62 29.87
N PHE A 217 24.19 4.86 29.70
CA PHE A 217 23.42 5.75 30.57
C PHE A 217 23.33 5.24 32.01
N LYS A 218 23.13 3.93 32.19
CA LYS A 218 23.10 3.29 33.52
C LYS A 218 24.46 3.37 34.22
N GLU A 219 25.55 3.06 33.52
CA GLU A 219 26.91 3.11 34.06
C GLU A 219 27.29 4.53 34.51
N LYS A 220 26.91 5.54 33.72
CA LYS A 220 27.22 6.95 33.98
C LYS A 220 26.20 7.65 34.87
N LYS A 221 25.18 6.95 35.39
CA LYS A 221 24.09 7.50 36.23
C LYS A 221 23.38 8.70 35.61
N ILE A 222 23.18 8.65 34.29
CA ILE A 222 22.54 9.75 33.55
C ILE A 222 21.03 9.60 33.67
N THR A 223 20.36 10.67 34.11
CA THR A 223 18.89 10.71 34.23
C THR A 223 18.30 11.46 33.04
N ILE A 224 17.42 10.80 32.29
CA ILE A 224 16.75 11.37 31.12
C ILE A 224 15.24 11.38 31.36
N GLN A 225 14.63 12.55 31.25
CA GLN A 225 13.19 12.74 31.27
C GLN A 225 12.70 12.92 29.84
N VAL A 226 11.74 12.07 29.43
CA VAL A 226 11.09 12.15 28.12
C VAL A 226 9.79 12.92 28.30
N GLU A 227 9.75 14.14 27.77
CA GLU A 227 8.55 14.97 27.66
C GLU A 227 7.93 14.85 26.25
N ASP A 228 8.78 14.67 25.24
CA ASP A 228 8.42 14.52 23.82
C ASP A 228 9.21 13.36 23.19
N GLU A 229 8.49 12.31 22.77
CA GLU A 229 9.08 11.12 22.14
C GLU A 229 9.66 11.42 20.75
N GLU A 230 9.07 12.35 19.99
CA GLU A 230 9.52 12.65 18.63
C GLU A 230 10.86 13.38 18.64
N ILE A 231 11.05 14.31 19.59
CA ILE A 231 12.32 14.99 19.80
C ILE A 231 13.38 14.01 20.31
N ARG A 232 12.99 13.06 21.18
CA ARG A 232 13.89 12.05 21.73
C ARG A 232 14.43 11.10 20.64
N GLU A 233 13.58 10.67 19.72
CA GLU A 233 14.01 9.83 18.59
C GLU A 233 14.92 10.57 17.60
N LYS A 234 14.71 11.88 17.45
CA LYS A 234 15.53 12.76 16.60
C LYS A 234 16.83 13.21 17.26
N ALA A 235 16.99 13.03 18.57
CA ALA A 235 18.19 13.43 19.29
C ALA A 235 19.38 12.58 18.82
N ASN A 236 20.32 13.20 18.11
CA ASN A 236 21.49 12.52 17.55
C ASN A 236 22.55 12.26 18.63
N ILE A 237 22.26 11.33 19.54
CA ILE A 237 23.22 10.88 20.56
C ILE A 237 24.05 9.76 19.94
N ASP A 238 25.35 9.99 19.86
CA ASP A 238 26.27 9.04 19.26
C ASP A 238 27.22 8.46 20.31
N TYR A 239 27.43 7.15 20.23
CA TYR A 239 28.33 6.43 21.12
C TYR A 239 29.58 6.06 20.33
N ASP A 240 30.72 6.63 20.73
CA ASP A 240 32.01 6.29 20.14
C ASP A 240 32.53 4.99 20.78
N PHE A 241 32.60 3.93 19.98
CA PHE A 241 33.05 2.61 20.39
C PHE A 241 34.55 2.53 20.68
N GLU A 242 35.37 3.40 20.08
CA GLU A 242 36.83 3.38 20.27
C GLU A 242 37.20 4.02 21.61
N THR A 243 36.66 5.20 21.86
CA THR A 243 36.95 5.96 23.08
C THR A 243 36.03 5.60 24.24
N LYS A 244 34.93 4.86 23.98
CA LYS A 244 33.85 4.55 24.93
C LYS A 244 33.20 5.81 25.50
N THR A 245 33.16 6.88 24.70
CA THR A 245 32.60 8.17 25.08
C THR A 245 31.28 8.43 24.35
N ILE A 246 30.45 9.29 24.94
CA ILE A 246 29.16 9.69 24.37
C ILE A 246 29.29 11.11 23.83
N ASN A 247 28.88 11.30 22.58
CA ASN A 247 28.69 12.59 21.96
C ASN A 247 27.23 12.99 22.09
N TRP A 248 27.00 14.16 22.72
CA TRP A 248 25.67 14.67 23.01
C TRP A 248 25.33 15.84 22.09
N PRO A 249 24.09 15.91 21.57
CA PRO A 249 23.57 17.16 21.06
C PRO A 249 23.29 18.10 22.25
N VAL A 250 23.74 19.36 22.21
CA VAL A 250 23.64 20.28 23.35
C VAL A 250 23.07 21.62 22.93
N PHE A 251 22.16 22.17 23.72
CA PHE A 251 21.67 23.54 23.57
C PHE A 251 22.37 24.51 24.51
N PHE A 252 22.87 25.59 23.95
CA PHE A 252 23.30 26.77 24.69
C PHE A 252 22.25 27.86 24.55
N LEU A 253 21.72 28.33 25.68
CA LEU A 253 20.61 29.29 25.74
C LEU A 253 21.12 30.63 26.24
N TYR A 254 20.80 31.70 25.50
CA TYR A 254 21.17 33.08 25.80
C TYR A 254 19.93 33.90 26.15
N PRO A 255 19.40 33.79 27.38
CA PRO A 255 18.11 34.38 27.75
C PRO A 255 18.07 35.92 27.67
N GLU A 256 19.21 36.60 27.77
CA GLU A 256 19.28 38.07 27.64
C GLU A 256 18.86 38.54 26.24
N TYR A 257 19.25 37.78 25.21
CA TYR A 257 18.98 38.08 23.81
C TYR A 257 17.91 37.18 23.18
N LYS A 258 17.40 36.18 23.93
CA LYS A 258 16.46 35.14 23.46
C LYS A 258 16.99 34.34 22.28
N GLU A 259 18.30 34.16 22.23
CA GLU A 259 18.99 33.39 21.21
C GLU A 259 19.39 32.01 21.76
N SER A 260 19.65 31.06 20.86
CA SER A 260 20.12 29.74 21.22
C SER A 260 21.04 29.15 20.15
N ASP A 261 22.09 28.47 20.59
CA ASP A 261 22.96 27.68 19.72
C ASP A 261 22.74 26.18 19.91
N TYR A 262 22.73 25.43 18.81
CA TYR A 262 22.64 23.98 18.80
C TYR A 262 23.98 23.36 18.40
N ILE A 263 24.63 22.70 19.37
CA ILE A 263 25.86 21.95 19.16
C ILE A 263 25.47 20.51 18.80
N GLN A 264 25.75 20.09 17.57
CA GLN A 264 25.34 18.76 17.08
C GLN A 264 26.05 17.61 17.78
N SER A 265 27.32 17.82 18.16
CA SER A 265 28.18 16.78 18.75
C SER A 265 29.12 17.40 19.78
N PHE A 266 28.77 17.23 21.05
CA PHE A 266 29.59 17.61 22.20
C PHE A 266 30.08 16.34 22.89
N ASN A 267 31.38 16.06 22.80
CA ASN A 267 31.97 14.93 23.48
C ASN A 267 31.98 15.11 25.01
N GLU A 268 31.53 14.10 25.75
CA GLU A 268 31.46 14.16 27.21
C GLU A 268 32.80 14.45 27.94
N THR A 269 33.95 14.22 27.31
CA THR A 269 35.27 14.49 27.92
C THR A 269 35.71 15.94 27.74
N HIS A 270 35.17 16.65 26.75
CA HIS A 270 35.51 18.05 26.50
C HIS A 270 34.92 18.96 27.57
N THR A 271 35.55 20.12 27.77
CA THR A 271 35.09 21.12 28.73
C THR A 271 34.24 22.17 28.05
N PHE A 272 33.44 22.89 28.86
CA PHE A 272 32.68 24.03 28.38
C PHE A 272 33.60 25.16 27.95
N GLN A 273 34.74 25.35 28.62
CA GLN A 273 35.71 26.37 28.27
C GLN A 273 36.17 26.22 26.81
N ASP A 274 36.54 25.00 26.40
CA ASP A 274 37.05 24.74 25.05
C ASP A 274 35.99 25.09 23.98
N HIS A 275 34.73 24.69 24.21
CA HIS A 275 33.64 24.99 23.27
C HIS A 275 33.30 26.49 23.25
N LEU A 276 33.26 27.15 24.40
CA LEU A 276 32.98 28.59 24.49
C LEU A 276 34.08 29.42 23.82
N GLU A 277 35.34 28.99 23.88
CA GLU A 277 36.45 29.66 23.18
C GLU A 277 36.29 29.58 21.67
N ILE A 278 35.89 28.41 21.14
CA ILE A 278 35.64 28.24 19.71
C ILE A 278 34.40 29.02 19.27
N MET A 279 33.30 28.94 20.03
CA MET A 279 32.04 29.59 19.67
C MET A 279 32.14 31.12 19.70
N PHE A 280 32.87 31.68 20.68
CA PHE A 280 33.05 33.12 20.85
C PHE A 280 34.39 33.64 20.31
N GLU A 281 35.05 32.90 19.40
CA GLU A 281 36.25 33.39 18.70
C GLU A 281 35.93 34.66 17.91
N GLN A 282 34.74 34.71 17.30
CA GLN A 282 34.15 35.91 16.73
C GLN A 282 32.98 36.36 17.60
N SER A 283 32.88 37.67 17.85
CA SER A 283 31.75 38.23 18.60
C SER A 283 30.45 37.90 17.87
N ALA A 284 29.47 37.38 18.62
CA ALA A 284 28.19 37.04 18.05
C ALA A 284 27.50 38.29 17.46
N PRO A 285 26.85 38.21 16.28
CA PRO A 285 26.23 39.38 15.64
C PRO A 285 25.14 40.05 16.49
N TRP A 286 24.47 39.28 17.35
CA TRP A 286 23.42 39.73 18.26
C TRP A 286 23.98 40.34 19.56
N ASP A 287 25.26 40.15 19.86
CA ASP A 287 25.91 40.70 21.06
C ASP A 287 26.37 42.15 20.82
N THR A 288 25.41 43.08 20.83
CA THR A 288 25.66 44.51 20.63
C THR A 288 26.64 45.11 21.65
N LYS A 289 26.72 44.51 22.86
CA LYS A 289 27.58 45.00 23.95
C LYS A 289 28.97 44.33 23.96
N LYS A 290 29.17 43.28 23.16
CA LYS A 290 30.39 42.45 23.14
C LYS A 290 30.75 41.87 24.51
N GLU A 291 29.73 41.56 25.31
CA GLU A 291 29.88 41.03 26.67
C GLU A 291 29.99 39.50 26.72
N TYR A 292 29.66 38.80 25.63
CA TYR A 292 29.74 37.35 25.50
C TYR A 292 31.12 36.93 24.98
N THR A 293 32.04 36.71 25.91
CA THR A 293 33.36 36.13 25.64
C THR A 293 33.57 34.92 26.53
N ALA A 294 34.41 33.97 26.11
CA ALA A 294 34.68 32.75 26.89
C ALA A 294 35.11 33.03 28.34
N SER A 295 35.76 34.17 28.62
CA SER A 295 36.18 34.57 29.97
C SER A 295 35.07 35.24 30.78
N SER A 296 34.23 36.06 30.14
CA SER A 296 33.20 36.88 30.79
C SER A 296 31.90 36.13 31.06
N VAL A 297 31.62 35.04 30.34
CA VAL A 297 30.40 34.26 30.53
C VAL A 297 30.49 33.26 31.68
N GLU A 298 29.34 33.00 32.28
CA GLU A 298 29.11 31.95 33.26
C GLU A 298 28.04 31.00 32.72
N VAL A 299 28.24 29.71 32.98
CA VAL A 299 27.35 28.64 32.51
C VAL A 299 26.52 28.15 33.68
N PHE A 300 25.23 27.94 33.46
CA PHE A 300 24.27 27.48 34.44
C PHE A 300 23.42 26.35 33.89
N PHE A 301 22.82 25.58 34.79
CA PHE A 301 21.71 24.69 34.46
C PHE A 301 20.56 24.85 35.45
N GLU A 302 19.40 24.33 35.07
CA GLU A 302 18.19 24.32 35.88
C GLU A 302 18.03 22.95 36.57
N ASP A 303 17.98 22.93 37.91
CA ASP A 303 17.56 21.75 38.69
C ASP A 303 16.04 21.79 38.85
N THR A 304 15.35 20.87 38.18
CA THR A 304 13.89 20.77 38.13
C THR A 304 13.31 19.75 39.12
N ARG A 305 14.12 19.14 40.00
CA ARG A 305 13.64 18.10 40.94
C ARG A 305 12.79 18.65 42.09
N GLY A 306 12.76 19.98 42.29
CA GLY A 306 12.01 20.65 43.35
C GLY A 306 10.68 21.26 42.88
N LEU A 307 9.87 21.73 43.83
CA LEU A 307 8.63 22.50 43.58
C LEU A 307 8.88 23.80 42.80
N SER A 308 10.09 24.35 42.89
CA SER A 308 10.55 25.48 42.09
C SER A 308 11.91 25.15 41.45
N PRO A 309 12.12 25.55 40.18
CA PRO A 309 13.38 25.33 39.49
C PRO A 309 14.49 26.16 40.12
N LYS A 310 15.67 25.56 40.32
CA LYS A 310 16.84 26.25 40.89
C LYS A 310 17.95 26.37 39.85
N LEU A 311 18.56 27.54 39.78
CA LEU A 311 19.69 27.78 38.89
C LEU A 311 21.02 27.40 39.57
N ILE A 312 21.75 26.45 38.98
CA ILE A 312 23.05 25.98 39.50
C ILE A 312 24.18 26.43 38.58
N LYS A 313 25.20 27.07 39.15
CA LYS A 313 26.38 27.54 38.43
C LYS A 313 27.36 26.38 38.17
N ILE A 314 27.80 26.27 36.92
CA ILE A 314 28.79 25.29 36.46
C ILE A 314 30.18 25.93 36.38
N GLY A 315 31.21 25.16 36.75
CA GLY A 315 32.60 25.51 36.47
C GLY A 315 32.96 25.22 35.02
N LYS A 316 33.42 26.23 34.27
CA LYS A 316 33.75 26.11 32.82
C LYS A 316 34.80 25.04 32.48
N LYS A 317 35.68 24.72 33.44
CA LYS A 317 36.73 23.70 33.31
C LYS A 317 36.25 22.27 33.58
N LEU A 318 34.98 22.08 33.95
CA LEU A 318 34.42 20.75 34.15
C LEU A 318 34.04 20.15 32.79
N SER A 319 34.18 18.83 32.66
CA SER A 319 33.75 18.11 31.48
C SER A 319 32.24 17.89 31.49
N LEU A 320 31.63 17.82 30.32
CA LEU A 320 30.19 17.60 30.18
C LEU A 320 29.74 16.33 30.90
N GLY A 321 30.46 15.21 30.74
CA GLY A 321 30.11 13.93 31.36
C GLY A 321 30.01 14.01 32.89
N LYS A 322 30.86 14.80 33.55
CA LYS A 322 30.79 14.99 35.01
C LYS A 322 29.52 15.72 35.45
N ILE A 323 29.03 16.65 34.63
CA ILE A 323 27.81 17.41 34.91
C ILE A 323 26.57 16.57 34.64
N LEU A 324 26.57 15.81 33.53
CA LEU A 324 25.48 14.89 33.20
C LEU A 324 25.32 13.75 34.22
N SER A 325 26.41 13.39 34.92
CA SER A 325 26.40 12.37 35.97
C SER A 325 25.94 12.91 37.34
N LEU A 326 25.64 14.21 37.47
CA LEU A 326 25.13 14.77 38.72
C LEU A 326 23.68 14.35 38.91
N ASP A 327 23.32 13.88 40.11
CA ASP A 327 21.93 13.57 40.47
C ASP A 327 20.99 14.79 40.30
N GLN A 328 21.56 15.99 40.25
CA GLN A 328 20.86 17.27 40.12
C GLN A 328 20.52 17.66 38.69
N TYR A 329 21.15 17.00 37.71
CA TYR A 329 20.95 17.30 36.30
C TYR A 329 20.03 16.25 35.68
N VAL A 330 18.94 16.71 35.07
CA VAL A 330 18.00 15.86 34.35
C VAL A 330 17.99 16.31 32.90
N ILE A 331 18.31 15.39 31.98
CA ILE A 331 18.30 15.68 30.55
C ILE A 331 16.87 15.61 30.03
N LYS A 332 16.36 16.70 29.44
CA LYS A 332 15.04 16.74 28.80
C LYS A 332 15.14 16.25 27.35
N ASN A 333 14.31 15.29 26.96
CA ASN A 333 14.21 14.74 25.59
C ASN A 333 15.55 14.24 24.99
N GLY A 334 16.55 13.97 25.82
CA GLY A 334 17.88 13.55 25.34
C GLY A 334 18.82 14.66 24.89
N ILE A 335 18.45 15.94 25.08
CA ILE A 335 19.26 17.08 24.67
C ILE A 335 19.60 17.91 25.92
N PRO A 336 20.83 17.81 26.45
CA PRO A 336 21.28 18.70 27.51
C PRO A 336 21.17 20.17 27.12
N SER A 337 20.57 20.98 27.99
CA SER A 337 20.49 22.43 27.83
C SER A 337 21.26 23.13 28.94
N PHE A 338 21.96 24.21 28.56
CA PHE A 338 22.74 25.04 29.46
C PHE A 338 22.47 26.51 29.18
N ILE A 339 22.38 27.30 30.24
CA ILE A 339 22.09 28.73 30.21
C ILE A 339 23.40 29.49 30.34
N ILE A 340 23.67 30.40 29.41
CA ILE A 340 24.91 31.18 29.36
C ILE A 340 24.58 32.64 29.60
N ILE A 341 25.21 33.24 30.61
CA ILE A 341 24.97 34.64 31.00
C ILE A 341 26.31 35.34 31.31
N PRO A 342 26.52 36.59 30.86
CA PRO A 342 27.70 37.37 31.21
C PRO A 342 27.75 37.66 32.72
N LYS A 343 28.95 37.57 33.30
CA LYS A 343 29.20 37.75 34.72
C LYS A 343 28.74 39.12 35.25
N ASN A 344 28.91 40.16 34.42
CA ASN A 344 28.68 41.56 34.77
C ASN A 344 27.36 42.13 34.21
N SER A 345 26.54 41.32 33.53
CA SER A 345 25.29 41.83 32.95
C SER A 345 24.27 42.12 34.06
N PRO A 346 23.58 43.29 34.04
CA PRO A 346 22.51 43.60 34.99
C PRO A 346 21.35 42.59 34.88
N PHE A 347 21.13 42.03 33.69
CA PHE A 347 20.13 40.99 33.45
C PHE A 347 20.35 39.75 34.32
N LYS A 348 21.60 39.41 34.62
CA LYS A 348 21.94 38.25 35.46
C LYS A 348 21.30 38.33 36.85
N GLN A 349 21.30 39.52 37.47
CA GLN A 349 20.75 39.69 38.82
C GLN A 349 19.24 39.48 38.79
N GLU A 350 18.55 40.13 37.85
CA GLU A 350 17.11 39.98 37.63
C GLU A 350 16.74 38.52 37.30
N PHE A 351 17.54 37.87 36.47
CA PHE A 351 17.32 36.49 36.06
C PHE A 351 17.48 35.54 37.24
N ILE A 352 18.56 35.64 38.02
CA ILE A 352 18.76 34.79 39.21
C ILE A 352 17.67 35.02 40.27
N GLU A 353 17.19 36.25 40.44
CA GLU A 353 16.09 36.55 41.37
C GLU A 353 14.77 35.85 40.99
N LYS A 354 14.49 35.68 39.69
CA LYS A 354 13.32 34.93 39.21
C LYS A 354 13.32 33.45 39.62
N TYR A 355 14.50 32.85 39.82
CA TYR A 355 14.66 31.46 40.28
C TYR A 355 14.80 31.31 41.80
N LYS A 356 14.77 32.42 42.55
CA LYS A 356 14.78 32.39 44.03
C LYS A 356 13.39 32.53 44.64
N LYS A 357 12.40 32.97 43.86
CA LYS A 357 10.98 32.99 44.23
C LYS A 357 10.38 31.61 44.01
#